data_AF-A0A936E3I6-F1
#
_entry.id   AF-A0A936E3I6-F1
#
_cell.length_a   1.000
_cell.length_b   1.000
_cell.length_c   1.000
_cell.angle_alpha   90.00
_cell.angle_beta   90.00
_cell.angle_gamma   90.00
#
_symmetry.space_group_name_H-M   'P 1'
#
loop_
_entity.id
_entity.type
_entity.pdbx_description
1 polymer ?
#
loop_
_entity_poly.entity_id
_entity_poly.type
_entity_poly.pdbx_seq_one_letter_code
_entity_poly.pdbx_strand_id
1 'polypeptide(L)'
;MFNWRSWLLVTFGSLLAVAGLFVTAAPTPTSFAAPDIATLYRRVNVGDDDAEERIPSGSTNVHSSDLELVYDSDLPADQLVGMRFLNLSIPPGAIVTNAYIEFAADESSSGATSLLFRAQAADNPPAFVATNNNISSRPLTAASVSWNNLPAWTRYQLYQSPNLASIIQEIINRPAWTSGNPFSRGRDGFRQACRYCL
;
A
#
# COMPACT_ATOMS: atom_id res chain seq x y z
N MET A 1 29.40 20.57 10.93
CA MET A 1 28.58 21.04 12.07
C MET A 1 27.48 21.92 11.51
N PHE A 2 26.28 21.38 11.32
CA PHE A 2 25.07 22.19 11.11
C PHE A 2 23.98 21.58 11.98
N ASN A 3 23.54 22.38 12.94
CA ASN A 3 22.56 22.05 13.96
C ASN A 3 21.40 23.03 13.75
N TRP A 4 20.25 22.51 13.35
CA TRP A 4 18.97 23.21 13.47
C TRP A 4 17.96 22.21 14.01
N ARG A 5 17.90 22.14 15.34
CA ARG A 5 16.78 21.57 16.08
C ARG A 5 15.54 22.42 15.83
N SER A 6 14.54 21.83 15.20
CA SER A 6 13.14 22.23 15.36
C SER A 6 12.37 20.94 15.69
N TRP A 7 12.47 20.50 16.94
CA TRP A 7 11.62 19.42 17.45
C TRP A 7 10.31 20.05 17.91
N LEU A 8 9.35 20.16 16.99
CA LEU A 8 7.95 20.10 17.38
C LEU A 8 7.62 18.61 17.44
N LEU A 9 7.62 18.05 18.65
CA LEU A 9 7.11 16.71 18.89
C LEU A 9 5.59 16.79 18.73
N VAL A 10 5.11 16.60 17.51
CA VAL A 10 3.69 16.34 17.24
C VAL A 10 3.54 14.83 17.34
N THR A 11 2.78 14.36 18.30
CA THR A 11 2.38 12.95 18.40
C THR A 11 1.43 12.67 17.24
N PHE A 12 1.75 11.67 16.42
CA PHE A 12 0.97 11.30 15.24
C PHE A 12 0.07 10.10 15.55
N GLY A 13 -1.19 10.22 15.12
CA GLY A 13 -2.26 9.29 15.41
C GLY A 13 -2.37 8.12 14.42
N SER A 14 -3.09 7.12 14.91
CA SER A 14 -3.54 5.90 14.27
C SER A 14 -4.55 6.10 13.13
N LEU A 15 -4.69 5.09 12.26
CA LEU A 15 -5.69 5.02 11.18
C LEU A 15 -6.44 3.66 11.13
N LEU A 16 -7.79 3.67 11.10
CA LEU A 16 -8.67 2.52 11.44
C LEU A 16 -9.10 1.71 10.21
N ALA A 17 -9.29 0.41 10.40
CA ALA A 17 -10.18 -0.52 9.69
C ALA A 17 -10.45 -0.26 8.18
N VAL A 18 -9.83 -1.10 7.34
CA VAL A 18 -10.17 -1.39 5.93
C VAL A 18 -9.66 -0.39 4.89
N ALA A 19 -8.40 -0.55 4.48
CA ALA A 19 -7.91 0.02 3.23
C ALA A 19 -8.52 -0.70 2.01
N GLY A 20 -8.97 0.07 1.03
CA GLY A 20 -9.53 -0.40 -0.23
C GLY A 20 -8.68 0.02 -1.43
N LEU A 21 -8.23 -0.93 -2.23
CA LEU A 21 -7.57 -0.70 -3.52
C LEU A 21 -8.62 -0.65 -4.63
N PHE A 22 -8.65 0.47 -5.34
CA PHE A 22 -9.40 0.66 -6.57
C PHE A 22 -8.46 0.60 -7.76
N VAL A 23 -8.82 -0.16 -8.80
CA VAL A 23 -8.07 -0.23 -10.06
C VAL A 23 -9.03 -0.09 -11.22
N THR A 24 -8.71 0.80 -12.15
CA THR A 24 -9.39 0.93 -13.44
C THR A 24 -8.42 0.53 -14.53
N ALA A 25 -8.81 -0.46 -15.33
CA ALA A 25 -8.00 -0.98 -16.41
C ALA A 25 -8.82 -1.19 -17.68
N ALA A 26 -8.16 -1.03 -18.82
CA ALA A 26 -8.69 -1.31 -20.14
C ALA A 26 -7.94 -2.50 -20.75
N PRO A 27 -8.60 -3.39 -21.52
CA PRO A 27 -7.90 -4.41 -22.29
C PRO A 27 -7.03 -3.75 -23.37
N THR A 28 -6.02 -4.47 -23.85
CA THR A 28 -5.29 -4.04 -25.05
C THR A 28 -6.29 -3.91 -26.20
N PRO A 29 -6.33 -2.78 -26.94
CA PRO A 29 -7.25 -2.63 -28.05
C PRO A 29 -6.93 -3.66 -29.14
N THR A 30 -7.78 -4.67 -29.27
CA THR A 30 -7.70 -5.71 -30.32
C THR A 30 -8.62 -5.41 -31.50
N SER A 31 -9.40 -4.34 -31.41
CA SER A 31 -10.29 -3.86 -32.47
C SER A 31 -10.42 -2.34 -32.38
N PHE A 32 -11.05 -1.74 -33.39
CA PHE A 32 -11.40 -0.31 -33.40
C PHE A 32 -12.58 0.04 -32.47
N ALA A 33 -13.12 -0.92 -31.71
CA ALA A 33 -14.12 -0.65 -30.70
C ALA A 33 -13.49 0.05 -29.49
N ALA A 34 -14.26 0.91 -28.82
CA ALA A 34 -13.83 1.50 -27.56
C ALA A 34 -13.46 0.40 -26.55
N PRO A 35 -12.33 0.51 -25.83
CA PRO A 35 -11.94 -0.49 -24.85
C PRO A 35 -12.98 -0.55 -23.73
N ASP A 36 -13.34 -1.77 -23.31
CA ASP A 36 -14.20 -1.98 -22.16
C ASP A 36 -13.44 -1.63 -20.88
N ILE A 37 -13.84 -0.55 -20.20
CA ILE A 37 -13.17 -0.08 -18.98
C ILE A 37 -13.76 -0.86 -17.80
N ALA A 38 -12.92 -1.66 -17.13
CA ALA A 38 -13.30 -2.39 -15.93
C ALA A 38 -12.74 -1.70 -14.68
N THR A 39 -13.59 -1.53 -13.67
CA THR A 39 -13.19 -1.10 -12.33
C THR A 39 -13.23 -2.27 -11.35
N LEU A 40 -12.16 -2.42 -10.58
CA LEU A 40 -11.95 -3.44 -9.58
C LEU A 40 -11.81 -2.79 -8.20
N TYR A 41 -12.52 -3.30 -7.21
CA TYR A 41 -12.35 -2.93 -5.80
C TYR A 41 -11.90 -4.15 -4.99
N ARG A 42 -10.88 -3.98 -4.14
CA ARG A 42 -10.42 -4.99 -3.18
C ARG A 42 -10.10 -4.35 -1.85
N ARG A 43 -10.50 -5.00 -0.76
CA ARG A 43 -10.09 -4.64 0.61
C ARG A 43 -9.05 -5.61 1.14
N VAL A 44 -8.26 -5.16 2.11
CA VAL A 44 -7.59 -6.07 3.04
C VAL A 44 -8.68 -6.88 3.78
N ASN A 45 -8.56 -8.21 3.77
CA ASN A 45 -9.68 -9.10 4.10
C ASN A 45 -9.34 -10.19 5.13
N VAL A 46 -8.07 -10.32 5.54
CA VAL A 46 -7.58 -11.28 6.53
C VAL A 46 -6.53 -10.57 7.40
N GLY A 47 -6.43 -10.91 8.68
CA GLY A 47 -5.52 -10.21 9.61
C GLY A 47 -4.05 -10.25 9.21
N ASP A 48 -3.58 -11.33 8.54
CA ASP A 48 -2.19 -11.42 8.09
C ASP A 48 -1.94 -10.79 6.71
N ASP A 49 -2.93 -10.07 6.16
CA ASP A 49 -2.80 -9.32 4.93
C ASP A 49 -2.34 -7.88 5.16
N ASP A 50 -2.35 -7.36 6.38
CA ASP A 50 -1.68 -6.12 6.76
C ASP A 50 -0.68 -6.31 7.90
N ALA A 51 0.28 -5.40 7.98
CA ALA A 51 1.34 -5.48 8.97
C ALA A 51 2.08 -4.16 9.11
N GLU A 52 2.76 -4.02 10.24
CA GLU A 52 3.60 -2.88 10.55
C GLU A 52 4.97 -3.36 10.98
N GLU A 53 6.02 -2.80 10.39
CA GLU A 53 7.39 -3.15 10.73
C GLU A 53 8.12 -1.94 11.28
N ARG A 54 8.53 -2.04 12.54
CA ARG A 54 9.30 -1.02 13.24
C ARG A 54 10.68 -0.90 12.64
N ILE A 55 11.08 0.30 12.20
CA ILE A 55 12.39 0.53 11.59
C ILE A 55 13.58 0.28 12.52
N PRO A 56 13.57 0.70 13.81
CA PRO A 56 14.76 0.52 14.63
C PRO A 56 15.05 -0.94 15.00
N SER A 57 14.04 -1.82 15.01
CA SER A 57 14.19 -3.22 15.46
C SER A 57 13.88 -4.27 14.39
N GLY A 58 13.22 -3.88 13.30
CA GLY A 58 12.64 -4.79 12.32
C GLY A 58 11.43 -5.58 12.84
N SER A 59 10.99 -5.38 14.09
CA SER A 59 9.87 -6.13 14.66
C SER A 59 8.61 -5.89 13.83
N THR A 60 7.98 -6.96 13.36
CA THR A 60 6.75 -6.90 12.56
C THR A 60 5.53 -7.27 13.40
N ASN A 61 4.56 -6.37 13.50
CA ASN A 61 3.23 -6.61 14.05
C ASN A 61 2.27 -6.97 12.89
N VAL A 62 1.56 -8.09 13.01
CA VAL A 62 0.58 -8.57 12.01
C VAL A 62 -0.84 -8.64 12.59
N HIS A 63 -1.04 -8.10 13.79
CA HIS A 63 -2.31 -8.17 14.53
C HIS A 63 -2.69 -6.79 15.11
N SER A 64 -2.21 -5.71 14.50
CA SER A 64 -2.62 -4.36 14.88
C SER A 64 -4.09 -4.15 14.55
N SER A 65 -4.78 -3.33 15.35
CA SER A 65 -6.18 -2.94 15.10
C SER A 65 -6.31 -1.87 14.02
N ASP A 66 -5.20 -1.21 13.72
CA ASP A 66 -5.02 0.00 12.94
C ASP A 66 -3.64 -0.02 12.27
N LEU A 67 -3.42 0.89 11.32
CA LEU A 67 -2.12 1.07 10.67
C LEU A 67 -1.65 2.51 10.86
N GLU A 68 -0.53 2.67 11.53
CA GLU A 68 0.09 3.94 11.82
C GLU A 68 1.02 4.34 10.67
N LEU A 69 0.48 5.17 9.78
CA LEU A 69 1.20 5.65 8.61
C LEU A 69 2.34 6.59 9.02
N VAL A 70 3.56 6.02 9.02
CA VAL A 70 4.87 6.60 9.38
C VAL A 70 5.28 6.33 10.81
N TYR A 71 4.53 6.77 11.82
CA TYR A 71 5.01 6.81 13.20
C TYR A 71 3.95 6.31 14.18
N ASP A 72 4.35 5.42 15.08
CA ASP A 72 3.55 4.92 16.20
C ASP A 72 3.95 5.66 17.48
N SER A 73 2.98 6.32 18.12
CA SER A 73 3.19 7.06 19.38
C SER A 73 3.12 6.20 20.63
N ASP A 74 2.44 5.05 20.59
CA ASP A 74 2.32 4.11 21.70
C ASP A 74 3.59 3.28 21.85
N LEU A 75 4.24 2.97 20.73
CA LEU A 75 5.61 2.46 20.69
C LEU A 75 6.51 3.41 19.84
N PRO A 76 7.00 4.53 20.40
CA PRO A 76 7.72 5.59 19.70
C PRO A 76 8.77 5.13 18.68
N ALA A 77 8.40 5.05 17.39
CA ALA A 77 9.30 4.75 16.27
C ALA A 77 8.62 4.96 14.92
N ASP A 78 9.43 5.18 13.89
CA ASP A 78 8.96 5.04 12.52
C ASP A 78 8.72 3.57 12.16
N GLN A 79 7.84 3.35 11.18
CA GLN A 79 7.54 2.03 10.64
C GLN A 79 7.29 2.00 9.14
N LEU A 80 7.41 0.79 8.60
CA LEU A 80 6.86 0.43 7.31
C LEU A 80 5.47 -0.13 7.50
N VAL A 81 4.55 0.29 6.66
CA VAL A 81 3.20 -0.28 6.61
C VAL A 81 3.07 -1.16 5.39
N GLY A 82 2.58 -2.37 5.63
CA GLY A 82 2.33 -3.42 4.66
C GLY A 82 0.82 -3.61 4.46
N MET A 83 0.34 -3.61 3.21
CA MET A 83 -1.07 -3.97 2.92
C MET A 83 -1.17 -4.91 1.72
N ARG A 84 -1.85 -6.05 1.86
CA ARG A 84 -2.07 -7.07 0.83
C ARG A 84 -3.51 -7.10 0.33
N PHE A 85 -3.66 -6.95 -0.98
CA PHE A 85 -4.97 -7.01 -1.65
C PHE A 85 -5.09 -8.26 -2.49
N LEU A 86 -5.89 -9.21 -2.02
CA LEU A 86 -6.08 -10.52 -2.63
C LEU A 86 -7.00 -10.52 -3.87
N ASN A 87 -6.81 -11.51 -4.76
CA ASN A 87 -7.68 -11.85 -5.89
C ASN A 87 -7.85 -10.70 -6.90
N LEU A 88 -6.74 -10.09 -7.33
CA LEU A 88 -6.74 -9.04 -8.35
C LEU A 88 -6.92 -9.63 -9.76
N SER A 89 -8.18 -9.67 -10.21
CA SER A 89 -8.56 -10.21 -11.53
C SER A 89 -8.29 -9.22 -12.67
N ILE A 90 -7.03 -8.82 -12.84
CA ILE A 90 -6.58 -7.91 -13.90
C ILE A 90 -5.92 -8.74 -15.02
N PRO A 91 -6.46 -8.75 -16.26
CA PRO A 91 -5.88 -9.50 -17.37
C PRO A 91 -4.41 -9.12 -17.66
N PRO A 92 -3.54 -10.07 -18.02
CA PRO A 92 -2.23 -9.75 -18.57
C PRO A 92 -2.38 -8.86 -19.81
N GLY A 93 -1.51 -7.87 -19.95
CA GLY A 93 -1.56 -6.90 -21.05
C GLY A 93 -2.63 -5.81 -20.91
N ALA A 94 -3.42 -5.80 -19.84
CA ALA A 94 -4.30 -4.68 -19.53
C ALA A 94 -3.48 -3.41 -19.28
N ILE A 95 -4.06 -2.27 -19.67
CA ILE A 95 -3.51 -0.93 -19.39
C ILE A 95 -4.24 -0.38 -18.17
N VAL A 96 -3.51 -0.18 -17.07
CA VAL A 96 -4.04 0.44 -15.86
C VAL A 96 -4.03 1.94 -16.05
N THR A 97 -5.22 2.55 -16.07
CA THR A 97 -5.37 4.00 -16.28
C THR A 97 -5.44 4.75 -14.96
N ASN A 98 -5.98 4.11 -13.92
CA ASN A 98 -6.06 4.67 -12.58
C ASN A 98 -5.97 3.56 -11.53
N ALA A 99 -5.21 3.80 -10.46
CA ALA A 99 -5.28 2.97 -9.26
C ALA A 99 -5.05 3.83 -8.02
N TYR A 100 -5.77 3.59 -6.94
CA TYR A 100 -5.55 4.31 -5.68
C TYR A 100 -6.00 3.47 -4.49
N ILE A 101 -5.44 3.79 -3.33
CA ILE A 101 -5.94 3.27 -2.06
C ILE A 101 -6.80 4.34 -1.42
N GLU A 102 -7.97 3.92 -0.95
CA GLU A 102 -8.83 4.71 -0.08
C GLU A 102 -8.81 4.13 1.33
N PHE A 103 -8.75 5.00 2.34
CA PHE A 103 -8.80 4.63 3.75
C PHE A 103 -9.42 5.74 4.58
N ALA A 104 -9.91 5.39 5.78
CA ALA A 104 -10.45 6.33 6.75
C ALA A 104 -9.44 6.59 7.87
N ALA A 105 -9.31 7.84 8.30
CA ALA A 105 -8.48 8.14 9.47
C ALA A 105 -9.16 7.68 10.77
N ASP A 106 -8.41 7.01 11.66
CA ASP A 106 -8.92 6.68 13.00
C ASP A 106 -8.85 7.91 13.87
N GLU A 107 -7.72 8.59 13.86
CA GLU A 107 -7.48 9.73 14.71
C GLU A 107 -7.17 10.97 13.88
N SER A 108 -7.42 12.12 14.50
CA SER A 108 -7.02 13.39 13.91
C SER A 108 -5.54 13.64 14.19
N SER A 109 -4.84 14.22 13.22
CA SER A 109 -3.44 14.60 13.38
C SER A 109 -3.14 15.89 12.63
N SER A 110 -2.38 16.79 13.26
CA SER A 110 -2.10 18.12 12.72
C SER A 110 -0.78 18.22 11.97
N GLY A 111 0.08 17.21 12.05
CA GLY A 111 1.40 17.29 11.42
C GLY A 111 1.34 16.89 9.94
N ALA A 112 2.26 17.44 9.16
CA ALA A 112 2.40 17.06 7.76
C ALA A 112 2.90 15.61 7.68
N THR A 113 2.23 14.81 6.85
CA THR A 113 2.65 13.44 6.54
C THR A 113 3.21 13.41 5.13
N SER A 114 4.19 12.54 4.89
CA SER A 114 4.63 12.19 3.55
C SER A 114 4.84 10.68 3.46
N LEU A 115 4.34 10.10 2.38
CA LEU A 115 4.27 8.67 2.14
C LEU A 115 4.95 8.35 0.80
N LEU A 116 5.66 7.23 0.74
CA LEU A 116 6.18 6.70 -0.51
C LEU A 116 5.62 5.30 -0.71
N PHE A 117 4.93 5.13 -1.81
CA PHE A 117 4.32 3.88 -2.17
C PHE A 117 5.22 3.10 -3.11
N ARG A 118 5.45 1.83 -2.76
CA ARG A 118 6.03 0.78 -3.61
C ARG A 118 5.24 -0.50 -3.46
N ALA A 119 5.36 -1.39 -4.45
CA ALA A 119 4.83 -2.74 -4.35
C ALA A 119 5.93 -3.78 -4.10
N GLN A 120 5.57 -4.94 -3.54
CA GLN A 120 6.46 -6.10 -3.58
C GLN A 120 6.58 -6.62 -5.02
N ALA A 121 7.79 -6.71 -5.55
CA ALA A 121 8.10 -7.31 -6.85
C ALA A 121 8.10 -8.84 -6.78
N ALA A 122 6.92 -9.44 -6.56
CA ALA A 122 6.71 -10.88 -6.53
C ALA A 122 5.40 -11.26 -7.22
N ASP A 123 5.38 -12.41 -7.88
CA ASP A 123 4.20 -12.88 -8.63
C ASP A 123 3.09 -13.38 -7.69
N ASN A 124 3.49 -14.04 -6.61
CA ASN A 124 2.61 -14.47 -5.53
C ASN A 124 3.30 -14.22 -4.18
N PRO A 125 3.15 -13.03 -3.60
CA PRO A 125 3.81 -12.75 -2.33
C PRO A 125 3.21 -13.63 -1.21
N PRO A 126 3.99 -14.13 -0.22
CA PRO A 126 3.45 -14.84 0.95
C PRO A 126 2.81 -13.88 1.93
N ALA A 127 1.93 -14.36 2.84
CA ALA A 127 1.28 -13.61 3.94
C ALA A 127 2.30 -12.78 4.75
N PHE A 128 1.88 -11.75 5.48
CA PHE A 128 2.78 -11.20 6.49
C PHE A 128 2.91 -12.20 7.63
N VAL A 129 4.08 -12.24 8.27
CA VAL A 129 4.32 -13.08 9.46
C VAL A 129 5.11 -12.28 10.48
N ALA A 130 4.91 -12.57 11.76
CA ALA A 130 5.58 -11.93 12.89
C ALA A 130 7.07 -12.34 13.01
N THR A 131 7.84 -12.10 11.96
CA THR A 131 9.29 -12.31 11.89
C THR A 131 9.94 -10.97 11.64
N ASN A 132 11.11 -10.72 12.23
CA ASN A 132 11.81 -9.45 11.99
C ASN A 132 12.10 -9.22 10.50
N ASN A 133 11.97 -7.96 10.08
CA ASN A 133 12.21 -7.49 8.72
C ASN A 133 11.27 -8.10 7.68
N ASN A 134 10.06 -8.55 8.07
CA ASN A 134 9.15 -9.23 7.15
C ASN A 134 8.68 -8.34 6.00
N ILE A 135 8.62 -7.02 6.18
CA ILE A 135 8.29 -6.01 5.17
C ILE A 135 9.56 -5.50 4.47
N SER A 136 10.55 -5.04 5.22
CA SER A 136 11.74 -4.37 4.64
C SER A 136 12.63 -5.29 3.82
N SER A 137 12.63 -6.61 4.08
CA SER A 137 13.40 -7.59 3.31
C SER A 137 12.74 -7.99 1.98
N ARG A 138 11.50 -7.58 1.73
CA ARG A 138 10.78 -7.94 0.50
C ARG A 138 11.35 -7.17 -0.70
N PRO A 139 11.57 -7.83 -1.85
CA PRO A 139 11.99 -7.13 -3.07
C PRO A 139 10.88 -6.16 -3.50
N LEU A 140 11.25 -4.94 -3.84
CA LEU A 140 10.30 -3.89 -4.21
C LEU A 140 10.31 -3.63 -5.72
N THR A 141 9.21 -3.06 -6.21
CA THR A 141 9.12 -2.51 -7.57
C THR A 141 10.10 -1.36 -7.77
N ALA A 142 10.51 -1.17 -9.02
CA ALA A 142 11.25 0.02 -9.43
C ALA A 142 10.34 1.26 -9.41
N ALA A 143 9.11 1.11 -9.91
CA ALA A 143 8.07 2.11 -9.84
C ALA A 143 7.74 2.45 -8.38
N SER A 144 7.60 3.75 -8.12
CA SER A 144 7.18 4.30 -6.84
C SER A 144 6.41 5.59 -7.02
N VAL A 145 5.50 5.88 -6.10
CA VAL A 145 4.70 7.11 -6.11
C VAL A 145 4.81 7.80 -4.76
N SER A 146 5.25 9.06 -4.75
CA SER A 146 5.29 9.89 -3.56
C SER A 146 3.96 10.58 -3.35
N TRP A 147 3.51 10.63 -2.11
CA TRP A 147 2.42 11.47 -1.63
C TRP A 147 2.99 12.37 -0.55
N ASN A 148 3.31 13.61 -0.93
CA ASN A 148 4.03 14.54 -0.07
C ASN A 148 3.08 15.63 0.42
N ASN A 149 3.45 16.28 1.54
CA ASN A 149 2.76 17.44 2.09
C ASN A 149 1.27 17.19 2.30
N LEU A 150 0.91 16.03 2.84
CA LEU A 150 -0.47 15.75 3.17
C LEU A 150 -0.94 16.74 4.25
N PRO A 151 -2.15 17.29 4.13
CA PRO A 151 -2.73 18.12 5.17
C PRO A 151 -3.00 17.28 6.43
N ALA A 152 -3.38 17.98 7.49
CA ALA A 152 -3.85 17.36 8.72
C ALA A 152 -4.91 16.26 8.45
N TRP A 153 -4.75 15.14 9.12
CA TRP A 153 -5.74 14.07 9.15
C TRP A 153 -6.90 14.49 10.05
N THR A 154 -8.12 14.26 9.58
CA THR A 154 -9.36 14.46 10.32
C THR A 154 -9.95 13.08 10.57
N ARG A 155 -10.22 12.78 11.84
CA ARG A 155 -10.84 11.53 12.25
C ARG A 155 -12.10 11.24 11.42
N TYR A 156 -12.20 10.00 10.97
CA TYR A 156 -13.26 9.44 10.13
C TYR A 156 -13.42 10.08 8.75
N GLN A 157 -12.51 10.96 8.31
CA GLN A 157 -12.46 11.38 6.92
C GLN A 157 -11.85 10.30 6.03
N LEU A 158 -12.35 10.23 4.79
CA LEU A 158 -11.82 9.38 3.75
C LEU A 158 -10.71 10.11 3.00
N TYR A 159 -9.64 9.38 2.72
CA TYR A 159 -8.49 9.88 1.99
C TYR A 159 -8.14 8.92 0.86
N GLN A 160 -7.79 9.48 -0.28
CA GLN A 160 -7.38 8.72 -1.46
C GLN A 160 -5.93 9.04 -1.78
N SER A 161 -5.14 7.99 -2.01
CA SER A 161 -3.77 8.13 -2.49
C SER A 161 -3.72 8.78 -3.89
N PRO A 162 -2.58 9.34 -4.30
CA PRO A 162 -2.31 9.64 -5.70
C PRO A 162 -2.44 8.39 -6.58
N ASN A 163 -2.48 8.60 -7.90
CA ASN A 163 -2.58 7.50 -8.86
C ASN A 163 -1.35 6.58 -8.80
N LEU A 164 -1.59 5.32 -8.43
CA LEU A 164 -0.64 4.21 -8.29
C LEU A 164 -0.55 3.34 -9.55
N ALA A 165 -1.16 3.74 -10.67
CA ALA A 165 -1.22 2.96 -11.90
C ALA A 165 0.15 2.46 -12.36
N SER A 166 1.20 3.27 -12.24
CA SER A 166 2.58 2.86 -12.62
C SER A 166 3.08 1.65 -11.82
N ILE A 167 2.77 1.60 -10.52
CA ILE A 167 3.14 0.50 -9.63
C ILE A 167 2.33 -0.76 -9.99
N ILE A 168 1.02 -0.62 -10.17
CA ILE A 168 0.16 -1.76 -10.55
C ILE A 168 0.55 -2.29 -11.93
N GLN A 169 0.83 -1.41 -12.88
CA GLN A 169 1.25 -1.76 -14.23
C GLN A 169 2.55 -2.57 -14.21
N GLU A 170 3.53 -2.19 -13.38
CA GLU A 170 4.78 -2.96 -13.23
C GLU A 170 4.50 -4.39 -12.75
N ILE A 171 3.59 -4.57 -11.79
CA ILE A 171 3.22 -5.90 -11.27
C ILE A 171 2.56 -6.76 -12.34
N ILE A 172 1.54 -6.24 -13.04
CA ILE A 172 0.80 -7.04 -14.04
C ILE A 172 1.60 -7.29 -15.33
N ASN A 173 2.68 -6.53 -15.56
CA ASN A 173 3.61 -6.74 -16.67
C ASN A 173 4.65 -7.84 -16.40
N ARG A 174 4.71 -8.39 -15.18
CA ARG A 174 5.65 -9.46 -14.87
C ARG A 174 5.30 -10.73 -15.67
N PRO A 175 6.28 -11.47 -16.23
CA PRO A 175 6.01 -12.57 -17.15
C PRO A 175 5.14 -13.70 -16.59
N ALA A 176 5.12 -13.89 -15.26
CA ALA A 176 4.34 -14.93 -14.59
C ALA A 176 2.96 -14.43 -14.10
N TRP A 177 2.60 -13.17 -14.37
CA TRP A 177 1.27 -12.66 -14.06
C TRP A 177 0.21 -13.39 -14.91
N THR A 178 -0.69 -14.11 -14.25
CA THR A 178 -1.83 -14.77 -14.91
C THR A 178 -3.12 -14.35 -14.24
N SER A 179 -4.07 -13.84 -15.02
CA SER A 179 -5.41 -13.51 -14.49
C SER A 179 -6.19 -14.80 -14.25
N GLY A 180 -6.67 -15.00 -13.02
CA GLY A 180 -7.69 -16.02 -12.73
C GLY A 180 -7.31 -17.49 -12.94
N ASN A 181 -6.02 -17.87 -12.98
CA ASN A 181 -5.58 -19.26 -13.20
C ASN A 181 -6.02 -20.20 -12.04
N PRO A 182 -6.16 -21.53 -12.16
CA PRO A 182 -6.56 -22.40 -11.03
C PRO A 182 -5.56 -22.46 -9.86
N PHE A 183 -4.34 -21.93 -10.02
CA PHE A 183 -3.40 -21.60 -8.93
C PHE A 183 -3.74 -20.28 -8.18
N SER A 184 -4.71 -19.55 -8.71
CA SER A 184 -5.28 -18.28 -8.26
C SER A 184 -6.64 -18.47 -7.57
N ARG A 185 -7.00 -19.71 -7.18
CA ARG A 185 -8.07 -19.91 -6.20
C ARG A 185 -7.53 -19.60 -4.79
N GLY A 186 -7.29 -18.32 -4.54
CA GLY A 186 -7.34 -17.76 -3.19
C GLY A 186 -6.22 -16.83 -2.71
N ARG A 187 -5.22 -16.42 -3.50
CA ARG A 187 -4.02 -15.74 -2.91
C ARG A 187 -3.30 -14.65 -3.74
N ASP A 188 -3.93 -13.87 -4.61
CA ASP A 188 -3.17 -12.86 -5.41
C ASP A 188 -3.09 -11.47 -4.77
N GLY A 189 -1.96 -11.09 -4.16
CA GLY A 189 -1.79 -9.87 -3.34
C GLY A 189 -1.01 -8.70 -3.98
N PHE A 190 -1.60 -7.50 -4.19
CA PHE A 190 -0.78 -6.25 -4.26
C PHE A 190 -0.27 -5.95 -2.87
N ARG A 191 1.06 -5.76 -2.67
CA ARG A 191 1.60 -5.39 -1.35
C ARG A 191 2.17 -4.00 -1.33
N GLN A 192 1.47 -3.04 -0.74
CA GLN A 192 2.04 -1.73 -0.53
C GLN A 192 3.00 -1.79 0.66
N ALA A 193 4.25 -1.42 0.46
CA ALA A 193 5.15 -1.00 1.53
C ALA A 193 5.20 0.53 1.50
N CYS A 194 4.64 1.17 2.53
CA CYS A 194 4.78 2.61 2.68
C CYS A 194 6.14 2.91 3.34
N ARG A 195 7.03 3.67 2.69
CA ARG A 195 8.41 3.91 3.18
C ARG A 195 8.83 5.39 3.15
N TYR A 196 8.89 6.04 4.32
CA TYR A 196 9.73 7.22 4.65
C TYR A 196 9.68 8.50 3.79
N CYS A 197 9.81 9.65 4.47
CA CYS A 197 10.55 10.82 3.97
C CYS A 197 11.79 11.07 4.85
N LEU A 198 12.91 11.43 4.20
CA LEU A 198 14.08 12.05 4.81
C LEU A 198 13.79 13.52 5.12
#